data_AF-A0A8S1E2P0-F1
#
_entry.id   AF-A0A8S1E2P0-F1
#
_cell.length_a   1.000
_cell.length_b   1.000
_cell.length_c   1.000
_cell.angle_alpha   90.00
_cell.angle_beta   90.00
_cell.angle_gamma   90.00
#
_symmetry.space_group_name_H-M   'P 1'
#
loop_
_entity.id
_entity.type
_entity.pdbx_description
1 polymer ?
#
loop_
_entity_poly.entity_id
_entity_poly.type
_entity_poly.pdbx_seq_one_letter_code
_entity_poly.pdbx_strand_id
1 'polypeptide(L)'
;ADKEALFYSGFEYSFPFLHPDCKITTDGYGVEPLYKHIINIEYPTMCFLILGNQVSPMQLGDLEARFCKKFLSNEKVLPSKLEMYQDLRNDQEMRQNKLGLGPRNAHKFGCLQKAHYDDLSGTAGIAGIDPEIARYILQASEDLCVLSSESNN
;
A
#
# COMPACT_ATOMS: atom_id res chain seq x y z
N ALA A 1 8.56 -12.19 41.70
CA ALA A 1 7.82 -11.08 41.08
C ALA A 1 7.93 -11.28 39.59
N ASP A 2 6.91 -11.88 38.99
CA ASP A 2 6.83 -12.09 37.56
C ASP A 2 6.73 -10.72 36.89
N LYS A 3 7.75 -10.36 36.12
CA LYS A 3 7.70 -9.13 35.30
C LYS A 3 6.82 -9.44 34.11
N GLU A 4 5.65 -8.83 34.05
CA GLU A 4 4.85 -8.79 32.83
C GLU A 4 5.63 -8.01 31.77
N ALA A 5 5.89 -8.64 30.62
CA ALA A 5 6.51 -8.01 29.47
C ALA A 5 5.42 -7.53 28.51
N LEU A 6 5.50 -6.27 28.09
CA LEU A 6 4.58 -5.67 27.13
C LEU A 6 5.25 -5.55 25.76
N PHE A 7 4.68 -6.19 24.75
CA PHE A 7 5.21 -6.22 23.39
C PHE A 7 4.54 -5.16 22.51
N TYR A 8 5.34 -4.26 21.95
CA TYR A 8 4.91 -3.22 21.00
C TYR A 8 5.52 -3.43 19.60
N SER A 9 5.67 -4.68 19.18
CA SER A 9 6.36 -5.09 17.95
C SER A 9 5.54 -4.93 16.65
N GLY A 10 4.34 -4.38 16.74
CA GLY A 10 3.40 -4.23 15.62
C GLY A 10 2.55 -5.48 15.37
N PHE A 11 2.00 -5.58 14.16
CA PHE A 11 1.07 -6.63 13.72
C PHE A 11 1.51 -7.21 12.38
N GLU A 12 1.03 -8.42 12.10
CA GLU A 12 1.25 -9.13 10.85
C GLU A 12 -0.03 -9.19 10.01
N TYR A 13 0.09 -9.14 8.69
CA TYR A 13 -0.99 -9.44 7.76
C TYR A 13 -1.37 -10.91 7.86
N SER A 14 -2.65 -11.17 8.10
CA SER A 14 -3.20 -12.51 8.18
C SER A 14 -4.57 -12.58 7.53
N PHE A 15 -4.70 -13.44 6.53
CA PHE A 15 -5.95 -13.67 5.80
C PHE A 15 -6.30 -15.17 5.83
N PRO A 16 -6.62 -15.75 7.00
CA PRO A 16 -6.83 -17.19 7.17
C PRO A 16 -8.04 -17.73 6.39
N PHE A 17 -8.88 -16.83 5.88
CA PHE A 17 -10.04 -17.15 5.05
C PHE A 17 -9.71 -17.26 3.55
N LEU A 18 -8.52 -16.84 3.10
CA LEU A 18 -8.14 -16.95 1.69
C LEU A 18 -7.65 -18.37 1.37
N HIS A 19 -8.30 -19.00 0.38
CA HIS A 19 -7.85 -20.29 -0.14
C HIS A 19 -6.53 -20.09 -0.92
N PRO A 20 -5.60 -21.07 -0.94
CA PRO A 20 -4.37 -20.99 -1.74
C PRO A 20 -4.59 -20.73 -3.24
N ASP A 21 -5.78 -21.04 -3.76
CA ASP A 21 -6.15 -20.76 -5.15
C ASP A 21 -6.42 -19.29 -5.43
N CYS A 22 -6.54 -18.43 -4.43
CA CYS A 22 -6.54 -16.98 -4.62
C CYS A 22 -5.16 -16.46 -5.08
N LYS A 23 -4.11 -17.29 -5.01
CA LYS A 23 -2.73 -17.00 -5.42
C LYS A 23 -2.17 -15.71 -4.79
N ILE A 24 -2.59 -15.43 -3.56
CA ILE A 24 -2.02 -14.40 -2.71
C ILE A 24 -1.16 -15.06 -1.64
N THR A 25 0.03 -14.52 -1.43
CA THR A 25 0.97 -14.93 -0.41
C THR A 25 1.27 -13.77 0.53
N THR A 26 1.54 -14.10 1.79
CA THR A 26 2.02 -13.16 2.80
C THR A 26 3.04 -13.86 3.68
N ASP A 27 4.11 -13.17 3.99
CA ASP A 27 5.12 -13.55 5.00
C ASP A 27 4.82 -12.91 6.37
N GLY A 28 3.62 -12.36 6.54
CA GLY A 28 3.21 -11.56 7.68
C GLY A 28 3.44 -10.06 7.51
N TYR A 29 4.29 -9.61 6.57
CA TYR A 29 4.61 -8.18 6.45
C TYR A 29 4.41 -7.59 5.05
N GLY A 30 4.36 -8.43 4.02
CA GLY A 30 3.92 -8.07 2.68
C GLY A 30 2.71 -8.89 2.23
N VAL A 31 1.98 -8.38 1.24
CA VAL A 31 0.91 -9.08 0.53
C VAL A 31 1.18 -8.99 -0.96
N GLU A 32 1.34 -10.13 -1.62
CA GLU A 32 1.71 -10.20 -3.03
C GLU A 32 1.04 -11.38 -3.74
N PRO A 33 0.91 -11.36 -5.09
CA PRO A 33 1.24 -10.28 -6.00
C PRO A 33 0.09 -9.28 -6.19
N LEU A 34 0.36 -8.00 -5.91
CA LEU A 34 -0.62 -6.92 -6.00
C LEU A 34 -0.17 -5.83 -6.97
N TYR A 35 -1.05 -5.42 -7.88
CA TYR A 35 -0.87 -4.24 -8.72
C TYR A 35 -1.19 -3.00 -7.89
N LYS A 36 -0.21 -2.07 -7.81
CA LYS A 36 -0.29 -0.84 -7.01
C LYS A 36 -0.71 -1.05 -5.55
N HIS A 37 -0.33 -2.18 -4.95
CA HIS A 37 -0.74 -2.62 -3.60
C HIS A 37 -2.23 -2.90 -3.39
N ILE A 38 -3.03 -2.97 -4.46
CA ILE A 38 -4.49 -3.03 -4.37
C ILE A 38 -5.04 -4.29 -5.05
N ILE A 39 -4.81 -4.45 -6.35
CA ILE A 39 -5.51 -5.45 -7.16
C ILE A 39 -4.70 -6.74 -7.22
N ASN A 40 -5.34 -7.88 -6.96
CA ASN A 40 -4.73 -9.20 -7.14
C ASN A 40 -4.40 -9.43 -8.63
N ILE A 41 -3.11 -9.56 -8.97
CA ILE A 41 -2.65 -9.72 -10.36
C ILE A 41 -3.10 -11.05 -10.97
N GLU A 42 -3.22 -12.09 -10.15
CA GLU A 42 -3.64 -13.42 -10.59
C GLU A 42 -5.16 -13.49 -10.82
N TYR A 43 -5.93 -12.79 -9.99
CA TYR A 43 -7.39 -12.70 -10.10
C TYR A 43 -7.87 -11.24 -9.94
N PRO A 44 -7.85 -10.43 -11.01
CA PRO A 44 -8.15 -8.99 -10.96
C PRO A 44 -9.62 -8.62 -10.67
N THR A 45 -10.40 -9.56 -10.14
CA THR A 45 -11.72 -9.37 -9.54
C THR A 45 -11.64 -9.24 -8.01
N MET A 46 -10.45 -9.35 -7.43
CA MET A 46 -10.19 -9.25 -5.99
C MET A 46 -9.26 -8.06 -5.70
N CYS A 47 -9.60 -7.28 -4.69
CA CYS A 47 -8.82 -6.12 -4.25
C CYS A 47 -8.61 -6.15 -2.75
N PHE A 48 -7.45 -5.65 -2.33
CA PHE A 48 -7.09 -5.38 -0.93
C PHE A 48 -7.08 -3.87 -0.75
N LEU A 49 -7.69 -3.40 0.33
CA LEU A 49 -7.77 -1.97 0.64
C LEU A 49 -7.05 -1.72 1.96
N ILE A 50 -6.40 -0.57 2.05
CA ILE A 50 -5.80 -0.01 3.25
C ILE A 50 -4.70 -0.94 3.80
N LEU A 51 -3.91 -1.55 2.91
CA LEU A 51 -2.68 -2.23 3.29
C LEU A 51 -1.56 -1.23 3.66
N GLY A 52 -1.71 0.04 3.32
CA GLY A 52 -0.74 1.07 3.63
C GLY A 52 -0.58 1.32 5.13
N ASN A 53 0.67 1.44 5.59
CA ASN A 53 0.97 2.01 6.91
C ASN A 53 1.63 3.39 6.81
N GLN A 54 1.58 4.15 7.92
CA GLN A 54 1.99 5.56 7.98
C GLN A 54 1.26 6.44 6.97
N VAL A 55 -0.07 6.36 7.00
CA VAL A 55 -1.00 7.07 6.09
C VAL A 55 -2.23 7.53 6.86
N SER A 56 -3.06 8.38 6.24
CA SER A 56 -4.44 8.58 6.65
C SER A 56 -5.32 7.47 6.07
N PRO A 57 -5.85 6.53 6.89
CA PRO A 57 -6.59 5.37 6.38
C PRO A 57 -7.88 5.75 5.65
N MET A 58 -8.56 6.80 6.11
CA MET A 58 -9.80 7.27 5.48
C MET A 58 -9.57 7.76 4.06
N GLN A 59 -8.52 8.56 3.83
CA GLN A 59 -8.24 9.08 2.50
C GLN A 59 -7.63 8.03 1.56
N LEU A 60 -6.77 7.15 2.10
CA LEU A 60 -6.27 6.00 1.33
C LEU A 60 -7.44 5.11 0.90
N GLY A 61 -8.30 4.71 1.84
CA GLY A 61 -9.43 3.83 1.57
C GLY A 61 -10.43 4.38 0.56
N ASP A 62 -10.77 5.68 0.65
CA ASP A 62 -11.63 6.33 -0.35
C ASP A 62 -11.00 6.30 -1.76
N LEU A 63 -9.73 6.68 -1.86
CA LEU A 63 -9.04 6.72 -3.16
C LEU A 63 -8.88 5.32 -3.76
N GLU A 64 -8.46 4.33 -2.97
CA GLU A 64 -8.31 2.94 -3.41
C GLU A 64 -9.65 2.31 -3.78
N ALA A 65 -10.73 2.61 -3.04
CA ALA A 65 -12.08 2.13 -3.39
C ALA A 65 -12.55 2.73 -4.72
N ARG A 66 -12.32 4.03 -4.95
CA ARG A 66 -12.62 4.69 -6.24
C ARG A 66 -11.76 4.14 -7.37
N PHE A 67 -10.50 3.83 -7.10
CA PHE A 67 -9.60 3.15 -8.03
C PHE A 67 -10.14 1.77 -8.43
N CYS A 68 -10.43 0.91 -7.44
CA CYS A 68 -11.00 -0.43 -7.68
C CYS A 68 -12.28 -0.36 -8.48
N LYS A 69 -13.19 0.56 -8.10
CA LYS A 69 -14.48 0.73 -8.78
C LYS A 69 -14.30 0.90 -10.28
N LYS A 70 -13.35 1.73 -10.73
CA LYS A 70 -13.12 1.98 -12.17
C LYS A 70 -12.78 0.72 -12.96
N PHE A 71 -11.97 -0.16 -12.38
CA PHE A 71 -11.56 -1.39 -13.06
C PHE A 71 -12.59 -2.51 -12.90
N LEU A 72 -13.16 -2.68 -11.70
CA LEU A 72 -14.18 -3.70 -11.45
C LEU A 72 -15.50 -3.43 -12.18
N SER A 73 -15.84 -2.16 -12.45
CA SER A 73 -17.00 -1.79 -13.27
C SER A 73 -16.74 -1.82 -14.78
N ASN A 74 -15.51 -2.16 -15.20
CA ASN A 74 -15.02 -2.08 -16.58
C ASN A 74 -15.08 -0.67 -17.21
N GLU A 75 -15.18 0.40 -16.40
CA GLU A 75 -15.02 1.79 -16.89
C GLU A 75 -13.58 2.07 -17.36
N LYS A 76 -12.61 1.33 -16.83
CA LYS A 76 -11.20 1.32 -17.24
C LYS A 76 -10.74 -0.12 -17.45
N VAL A 77 -9.91 -0.31 -18.46
CA VAL A 77 -9.26 -1.60 -18.74
C VAL A 77 -7.97 -1.68 -17.95
N LEU A 78 -7.75 -2.79 -17.25
CA LEU A 78 -6.48 -3.05 -16.58
C LEU A 78 -5.35 -3.25 -17.60
N PRO A 79 -4.11 -2.90 -17.25
CA PRO A 79 -2.95 -3.33 -18.01
C PRO A 79 -2.91 -4.86 -18.13
N SER A 80 -2.12 -5.36 -19.07
CA SER A 80 -1.86 -6.79 -19.16
C SER A 80 -1.24 -7.32 -17.86
N LYS A 81 -1.43 -8.61 -17.61
CA LYS A 81 -0.84 -9.29 -16.44
C LYS A 81 0.68 -9.09 -16.37
N LEU A 82 1.37 -9.11 -17.51
CA LEU A 82 2.81 -8.87 -17.59
C LEU A 82 3.19 -7.44 -17.16
N GLU A 83 2.43 -6.44 -17.60
CA GLU A 83 2.65 -5.04 -17.24
C GLU A 83 2.39 -4.81 -15.74
N MET A 84 1.33 -5.40 -15.17
CA MET A 84 1.07 -5.32 -13.73
C MET A 84 2.20 -5.95 -12.90
N TYR A 85 2.76 -7.09 -13.36
CA TYR A 85 3.93 -7.68 -12.74
C TYR A 85 5.19 -6.83 -12.89
N GLN A 86 5.34 -6.11 -14.00
CA GLN A 86 6.46 -5.19 -14.18
C GLN A 86 6.34 -3.98 -13.25
N ASP A 87 5.14 -3.43 -13.08
CA ASP A 87 4.84 -2.36 -12.09
C ASP A 87 5.19 -2.82 -10.67
N LEU A 88 4.74 -4.02 -10.26
CA LEU A 88 5.09 -4.62 -8.97
C LEU A 88 6.62 -4.75 -8.77
N ARG A 89 7.35 -5.29 -9.76
CA ARG A 89 8.81 -5.42 -9.67
C ARG A 89 9.51 -4.07 -9.57
N ASN A 90 9.08 -3.09 -10.36
CA ASN A 90 9.65 -1.75 -10.33
C ASN A 90 9.46 -1.08 -8.97
N ASP A 91 8.28 -1.24 -8.35
CA ASP A 91 8.02 -0.75 -7.00
C ASP A 91 8.90 -1.46 -5.95
N GLN A 92 8.98 -2.79 -5.99
CA GLN A 92 9.84 -3.57 -5.09
C GLN A 92 11.32 -3.16 -5.21
N GLU A 93 11.84 -3.03 -6.43
CA GLU A 93 13.21 -2.58 -6.68
C GLU A 93 13.45 -1.14 -6.21
N MET A 94 12.49 -0.24 -6.44
CA MET A 94 12.58 1.15 -5.97
C MET A 94 12.64 1.20 -4.43
N ARG A 95 11.75 0.47 -3.75
CA ARG A 95 11.71 0.39 -2.29
C ARG A 95 12.99 -0.20 -1.71
N GLN A 96 13.48 -1.30 -2.27
CA GLN A 96 14.69 -1.95 -1.78
C GLN A 96 15.95 -1.13 -2.09
N ASN A 97 16.17 -0.77 -3.35
CA ASN A 97 17.45 -0.24 -3.80
C ASN A 97 17.61 1.25 -3.56
N LYS A 98 16.51 2.03 -3.58
CA LYS A 98 16.58 3.50 -3.40
C LYS A 98 16.24 3.93 -1.99
N LEU A 99 15.35 3.20 -1.30
CA LEU A 99 14.85 3.60 0.03
C LEU A 99 15.33 2.69 1.16
N GLY A 100 16.04 1.59 0.85
CA GLY A 100 16.48 0.63 1.85
C GLY A 100 15.33 -0.06 2.59
N LEU A 101 14.13 -0.06 2.01
CA LEU A 101 12.94 -0.68 2.62
C LEU A 101 12.94 -2.18 2.30
N GLY A 102 13.19 -3.00 3.32
CA GLY A 102 13.06 -4.45 3.20
C GLY A 102 11.59 -4.93 3.15
N PRO A 103 11.37 -6.25 3.02
CA PRO A 103 10.04 -6.86 2.88
C PRO A 103 9.04 -6.45 3.96
N ARG A 104 9.52 -6.21 5.19
CA ARG A 104 8.69 -5.73 6.31
C ARG A 104 7.96 -4.42 6.03
N ASN A 105 8.51 -3.61 5.13
CA ASN A 105 8.01 -2.29 4.76
C ASN A 105 7.44 -2.27 3.33
N ALA A 106 7.03 -3.42 2.79
CA ALA A 106 6.48 -3.54 1.44
C ALA A 106 5.28 -2.61 1.18
N HIS A 107 4.46 -2.34 2.21
CA HIS A 107 3.33 -1.42 2.16
C HIS A 107 3.53 -0.15 3.01
N LYS A 108 4.79 0.21 3.32
CA LYS A 108 5.08 1.48 3.99
C LYS A 108 4.96 2.62 3.00
N PHE A 109 4.04 3.55 3.21
CA PHE A 109 3.96 4.74 2.36
C PHE A 109 4.74 5.89 2.99
N GLY A 110 4.32 6.45 4.13
CA GLY A 110 5.00 7.59 4.74
C GLY A 110 5.33 8.66 3.69
N CYS A 111 6.62 8.92 3.49
CA CYS A 111 7.12 9.87 2.48
C CYS A 111 6.74 9.53 1.01
N LEU A 112 6.34 8.29 0.70
CA LEU A 112 5.86 7.86 -0.63
C LEU A 112 4.37 8.12 -0.85
N GLN A 113 3.64 8.50 0.19
CA GLN A 113 2.19 8.61 0.16
C GLN A 113 1.69 9.54 -0.95
N LYS A 114 2.35 10.70 -1.12
CA LYS A 114 1.99 11.65 -2.20
C LYS A 114 2.11 11.02 -3.58
N ALA A 115 3.27 10.42 -3.88
CA ALA A 115 3.53 9.81 -5.17
C ALA A 115 2.54 8.69 -5.47
N HIS A 116 2.20 7.90 -4.45
CA HIS A 116 1.20 6.85 -4.56
C HIS A 116 -0.20 7.41 -4.88
N TYR A 117 -0.64 8.47 -4.21
CA TYR A 117 -1.93 9.11 -4.49
C TYR A 117 -2.02 9.72 -5.90
N ASP A 118 -0.94 10.37 -6.34
CA ASP A 118 -0.86 10.94 -7.69
C ASP A 118 -0.89 9.82 -8.74
N ASP A 119 -0.20 8.70 -8.49
CA ASP A 119 -0.19 7.53 -9.38
C ASP A 119 -1.55 6.83 -9.48
N LEU A 120 -2.25 6.60 -8.35
CA LEU A 120 -3.60 6.01 -8.37
C LEU A 120 -4.60 6.91 -9.12
N SER A 121 -4.59 8.20 -8.82
CA SER A 121 -5.52 9.15 -9.44
C SER A 121 -5.26 9.31 -10.93
N GLY A 122 -3.99 9.42 -11.34
CA GLY A 122 -3.58 9.44 -12.75
C GLY A 122 -3.95 8.17 -13.50
N THR A 123 -3.60 7.01 -12.94
CA THR A 123 -3.86 5.69 -13.54
C THR A 123 -5.36 5.47 -13.77
N ALA A 124 -6.18 5.69 -12.74
CA ALA A 124 -7.63 5.51 -12.83
C ALA A 124 -8.36 6.69 -13.50
N GLY A 125 -7.69 7.82 -13.74
CA GLY A 125 -8.32 9.03 -14.26
C GLY A 125 -9.43 9.55 -13.33
N ILE A 126 -9.19 9.50 -12.02
CA ILE A 126 -10.12 9.95 -10.97
C ILE A 126 -9.56 11.20 -10.30
N ALA A 127 -10.42 11.99 -9.66
CA ALA A 127 -9.97 13.10 -8.84
C ALA A 127 -9.03 12.60 -7.73
N GLY A 128 -7.91 13.29 -7.52
CA GLY A 128 -7.04 13.05 -6.38
C GLY A 128 -7.72 13.41 -5.04
N ILE A 129 -6.95 13.36 -3.97
CA ILE A 129 -7.40 13.88 -2.67
C ILE A 129 -7.48 15.40 -2.78
N ASP A 130 -8.46 15.99 -2.10
CA ASP A 130 -8.59 17.44 -2.01
C ASP A 130 -7.26 18.09 -1.60
N PRO A 131 -6.77 19.12 -2.33
CA PRO A 131 -5.43 19.68 -2.08
C PRO A 131 -5.22 20.21 -0.66
N GLU A 132 -6.25 20.76 -0.03
CA GLU A 132 -6.14 21.28 1.34
C GLU A 132 -6.01 20.11 2.34
N ILE A 133 -6.85 19.08 2.18
CA ILE A 133 -6.78 17.85 2.97
C ILE A 133 -5.43 17.15 2.77
N ALA A 134 -4.99 17.02 1.52
CA ALA A 134 -3.72 16.41 1.16
C ALA A 134 -2.55 17.14 1.84
N ARG A 135 -2.56 18.48 1.86
CA ARG A 135 -1.52 19.27 2.53
C ARG A 135 -1.37 18.89 4.01
N TYR A 136 -2.48 18.77 4.75
CA TYR A 136 -2.41 18.38 6.17
C TYR A 136 -1.87 16.96 6.37
N ILE A 137 -2.33 16.02 5.53
CA ILE A 137 -1.94 14.61 5.65
C ILE A 137 -0.46 14.40 5.30
N LEU A 138 0.00 15.07 4.24
CA LEU A 138 1.38 14.97 3.79
C LEU A 138 2.34 15.61 4.80
N GLN A 139 1.98 16.78 5.36
CA GLN A 139 2.75 17.39 6.45
C GLN A 139 2.88 16.44 7.65
N ALA A 140 1.76 15.86 8.10
CA ALA A 140 1.79 14.92 9.22
C ALA A 140 2.65 13.67 8.94
N SER A 141 2.67 13.23 7.67
CA SER A 141 3.46 12.06 7.26
C SER A 141 4.96 12.37 7.14
N GLU A 142 5.32 13.59 6.72
CA GLU A 142 6.69 14.09 6.75
C GLU A 142 7.21 14.19 8.19
N ASP A 143 6.42 14.78 9.09
CA ASP A 143 6.77 14.88 10.52
C ASP A 143 6.97 13.48 11.12
N LEU A 144 6.11 12.51 10.79
CA LEU A 144 6.24 11.11 11.22
C LEU A 144 7.49 10.43 10.63
N CYS A 145 7.84 10.71 9.37
CA CYS A 145 9.07 10.23 8.74
C CYS A 145 10.29 10.73 9.54
N VAL A 146 10.35 12.03 9.87
CA VAL A 146 11.44 12.63 10.66
C VAL A 146 11.58 11.96 12.02
N LEU A 147 10.49 11.86 12.79
CA LEU A 147 10.50 11.21 14.11
C LEU A 147 10.94 9.73 14.05
N SER A 148 10.57 9.01 12.99
CA SER A 148 11.00 7.62 12.79
C SER A 148 12.49 7.47 12.44
N SER A 149 13.11 8.53 11.91
CA SER A 149 14.54 8.57 11.61
C SER A 149 15.37 8.89 12.84
N GLU A 150 14.86 9.74 13.73
CA GLU A 150 15.53 10.14 14.98
C GLU A 150 15.51 9.03 16.05
N SER A 151 14.48 8.19 16.07
CA SER A 151 14.33 7.08 17.02
C SER A 151 15.15 5.83 16.68
N ASN A 152 15.71 5.75 15.47
CA ASN A 152 16.60 4.68 15.02
C ASN A 152 18.09 5.03 15.14
N ASN A 153 18.42 6.21 15.70
CA ASN A 153 19.77 6.65 16.08
C ASN A 153 19.94 6.63 17.61
#